data_AF-A0AAV7YAH6-F1
#
_entry.id   AF-A0AAV7YAH6-F1
#
_cell.length_a   1.000
_cell.length_b   1.000
_cell.length_c   1.000
_cell.angle_alpha   90.00
_cell.angle_beta   90.00
_cell.angle_gamma   90.00
#
_symmetry.space_group_name_H-M   'P 1'
#
loop_
_entity.id
_entity.type
_entity.pdbx_description
1 polymer ?
#
loop_
_entity_poly.entity_id
_entity_poly.type
_entity_poly.pdbx_seq_one_letter_code
_entity_poly.pdbx_strand_id
1 'polypeptide(L)'
;MNFMLIFFTIISIFLPQVVSFFNRCFKQIPIGGGTAFGLTTNNFFAADWTGTGCVLVILIFPFWYLGTKVTIRVTRIQLIKFHQMRFLMLNLLHRTGYALLFVVALYEVFRQSRPCSCDIYGTGDFSQVGSKYGMPSGDCLFGALIGWFIVDTKPFRKIPSWVIGIGFIIFKIFERLVLGYHSVGQTISGTAVGSLLYFYSTRVPQYMTYIDNLIMIVLTPILIRIDHTSKYEINDGDNMFAWSFWGACYLIFESICNFRLFHKVIGLKNLKKNYTSIVKAFDNLLDNNTIPESNYFDTDIQTNLLASSSRSDSDSNIQENDRIESETKNEEKKSFDFSINSKIYNNFAKKFEKENIKINVLKEADVWITVGAFFIGCVVMYVSFLWQIYAW
;
A
#
# COMPACT_ATOMS: atom_id res chain seq x y z
N MET A 1 -24.81 -34.54 -24.45
CA MET A 1 -24.22 -33.81 -25.61
C MET A 1 -24.77 -32.40 -25.83
N ASN A 2 -25.99 -32.05 -25.36
CA ASN A 2 -26.58 -30.72 -25.62
C ASN A 2 -26.12 -29.56 -24.71
N PHE A 3 -25.58 -29.82 -23.51
CA PHE A 3 -25.18 -28.74 -22.60
C PHE A 3 -23.97 -27.93 -23.08
N MET A 4 -22.96 -28.60 -23.68
CA MET A 4 -21.81 -27.90 -24.26
C MET A 4 -22.19 -27.09 -25.49
N LEU A 5 -23.09 -27.60 -26.34
CA LEU A 5 -23.55 -26.84 -27.50
C LEU A 5 -24.31 -25.57 -27.06
N ILE A 6 -25.21 -25.68 -26.08
CA ILE A 6 -25.92 -24.53 -25.51
C ILE A 6 -24.94 -23.55 -24.84
N PHE A 7 -23.94 -24.05 -24.12
CA PHE A 7 -22.90 -23.20 -23.51
C PHE A 7 -22.07 -22.46 -24.56
N PHE A 8 -21.63 -23.13 -25.63
CA PHE A 8 -20.90 -22.50 -26.73
C PHE A 8 -21.77 -21.57 -27.58
N THR A 9 -23.07 -21.84 -27.73
CA THR A 9 -24.02 -20.95 -28.40
C THR A 9 -24.31 -19.70 -27.56
N ILE A 10 -24.51 -19.84 -26.24
CA ILE A 10 -24.63 -18.70 -25.32
C ILE A 10 -23.34 -17.88 -25.33
N ILE A 11 -22.17 -18.52 -25.23
CA ILE A 11 -20.90 -17.80 -25.34
C ILE A 11 -20.78 -17.14 -26.71
N SER A 12 -21.04 -17.80 -27.84
CA SER A 12 -20.86 -17.17 -29.16
C SER A 12 -21.87 -16.06 -29.48
N ILE A 13 -23.06 -16.05 -28.88
CA ILE A 13 -24.05 -14.97 -29.02
C ILE A 13 -23.72 -13.80 -28.09
N PHE A 14 -23.38 -14.09 -26.83
CA PHE A 14 -23.14 -13.05 -25.83
C PHE A 14 -21.70 -12.53 -25.86
N LEU A 15 -20.70 -13.34 -26.19
CA LEU A 15 -19.29 -12.95 -26.21
C LEU A 15 -19.02 -11.76 -27.14
N PRO A 16 -19.58 -11.65 -28.36
CA PRO A 16 -19.42 -10.44 -29.17
C PRO A 16 -20.04 -9.20 -28.53
N GLN A 17 -21.22 -9.32 -27.91
CA GLN A 17 -21.90 -8.22 -27.23
C GLN A 17 -21.16 -7.80 -25.95
N VAL A 18 -20.68 -8.78 -25.20
CA VAL A 18 -19.90 -8.64 -23.97
C VAL A 18 -18.52 -8.04 -24.27
N VAL A 19 -17.82 -8.54 -25.30
CA VAL A 19 -16.55 -7.97 -25.80
C VAL A 19 -16.76 -6.55 -26.32
N SER A 20 -17.86 -6.28 -27.02
CA SER A 20 -18.19 -4.94 -27.49
C SER A 20 -18.47 -3.99 -26.32
N PHE A 21 -19.23 -4.43 -25.30
CA PHE A 21 -19.46 -3.66 -24.08
C PHE A 21 -18.16 -3.41 -23.29
N PHE A 22 -17.30 -4.43 -23.18
CA PHE A 22 -16.03 -4.33 -22.46
C PHE A 22 -15.00 -3.45 -23.16
N ASN A 23 -15.15 -3.15 -24.45
CA ASN A 23 -14.18 -2.39 -25.25
C ASN A 23 -14.69 -1.06 -25.79
N ARG A 24 -15.97 -0.72 -25.60
CA ARG A 24 -16.53 0.56 -26.06
C ARG A 24 -16.24 1.71 -25.12
N CYS A 25 -16.18 2.90 -25.70
CA CYS A 25 -16.15 4.16 -24.97
C CYS A 25 -17.50 4.37 -24.25
N PHE A 26 -17.48 4.56 -22.93
CA PHE A 26 -18.71 4.79 -22.17
C PHE A 26 -19.45 6.06 -22.62
N LYS A 27 -18.70 7.09 -23.08
CA LYS A 27 -19.25 8.33 -23.64
C LYS A 27 -20.00 8.14 -24.97
N GLN A 28 -19.76 7.04 -25.69
CA GLN A 28 -20.42 6.75 -26.98
C GLN A 28 -21.71 5.92 -26.81
N ILE A 29 -22.01 5.44 -25.60
CA ILE A 29 -23.29 4.78 -25.33
C ILE A 29 -24.33 5.90 -25.26
N PRO A 30 -25.35 5.94 -26.14
CA PRO A 30 -26.38 6.98 -26.11
C PRO A 30 -27.15 6.87 -24.77
N ILE A 31 -27.09 7.91 -23.93
CA ILE A 31 -27.51 7.79 -22.54
C ILE A 31 -28.88 8.43 -22.29
N GLY A 32 -29.82 7.61 -21.78
CA GLY A 32 -30.80 8.04 -20.78
C GLY A 32 -30.22 7.89 -19.36
N GLY A 33 -30.36 8.91 -18.50
CA GLY A 33 -30.06 8.87 -17.06
C GLY A 33 -28.58 8.90 -16.61
N GLY A 34 -27.70 8.09 -17.21
CA GLY A 34 -26.29 7.98 -16.80
C GLY A 34 -25.37 9.18 -17.14
N THR A 35 -25.77 10.06 -18.07
CA THR A 35 -25.03 11.27 -18.48
C THR A 35 -24.98 12.29 -17.36
N ALA A 36 -26.06 12.42 -16.58
CA ALA A 36 -26.13 13.34 -15.46
C ALA A 36 -25.19 12.92 -14.32
N PHE A 37 -25.12 11.62 -14.01
CA PHE A 37 -24.16 11.09 -13.05
C PHE A 37 -22.72 11.32 -13.56
N GLY A 38 -22.47 10.99 -14.84
CA GLY A 38 -21.18 11.20 -15.50
C GLY A 38 -20.67 12.64 -15.44
N LEU A 39 -21.51 13.63 -15.76
CA LEU A 39 -21.17 15.07 -15.70
C LEU A 39 -20.90 15.56 -14.28
N THR A 40 -21.70 15.13 -13.30
CA THR A 40 -21.50 15.50 -11.89
C THR A 40 -20.21 14.90 -11.35
N THR A 41 -19.92 13.65 -11.70
CA THR A 41 -18.67 12.99 -11.35
C THR A 41 -17.47 13.55 -12.12
N ASN A 42 -17.62 13.99 -13.37
CA ASN A 42 -16.52 14.58 -14.14
C ASN A 42 -16.03 15.88 -13.49
N ASN A 43 -16.94 16.74 -13.03
CA ASN A 43 -16.56 17.95 -12.28
C ASN A 43 -15.97 17.64 -10.90
N PHE A 44 -16.40 16.55 -10.26
CA PHE A 44 -15.84 16.11 -8.98
C PHE A 44 -14.46 15.45 -9.15
N PHE A 45 -14.22 14.71 -10.24
CA PHE A 45 -12.98 13.96 -10.53
C PHE A 45 -12.01 14.67 -11.48
N ALA A 46 -12.35 15.85 -12.01
CA ALA A 46 -11.45 16.63 -12.88
C ALA A 46 -10.19 17.13 -12.15
N ALA A 47 -10.22 17.22 -10.82
CA ALA A 47 -8.99 17.30 -10.03
C ALA A 47 -8.34 15.91 -10.02
N ASP A 48 -7.07 15.76 -10.40
CA ASP A 48 -6.40 14.45 -10.45
C ASP A 48 -6.17 13.86 -9.04
N TRP A 49 -7.26 13.36 -8.43
CA TRP A 49 -7.31 12.82 -7.06
C TRP A 49 -6.39 11.62 -6.89
N THR A 50 -5.93 10.98 -7.97
CA THR A 50 -5.01 9.84 -7.90
C THR A 50 -3.63 10.29 -7.48
N GLY A 51 -3.07 11.28 -8.16
CA GLY A 51 -1.79 11.88 -7.80
C GLY A 51 -1.88 12.56 -6.43
N THR A 52 -2.86 13.45 -6.25
CA THR A 52 -3.03 14.20 -5.00
C THR A 52 -3.38 13.30 -3.82
N GLY A 53 -4.24 12.29 -4.00
CA GLY A 53 -4.63 11.35 -2.95
C GLY A 53 -3.50 10.44 -2.50
N CYS A 54 -2.69 9.91 -3.43
CA CYS A 54 -1.49 9.14 -3.08
C CYS A 54 -0.49 10.00 -2.30
N VAL A 55 -0.24 11.22 -2.78
CA VAL A 55 0.67 12.18 -2.12
C VAL A 55 0.15 12.56 -0.74
N LEU A 56 -1.15 12.85 -0.59
CA LEU A 56 -1.75 13.17 0.70
C LEU A 56 -1.71 11.98 1.67
N VAL A 57 -1.96 10.75 1.20
CA VAL A 57 -1.81 9.56 2.05
C VAL A 57 -0.35 9.41 2.48
N ILE A 58 0.62 9.51 1.58
CA ILE A 58 2.05 9.40 1.91
C ILE A 58 2.50 10.52 2.86
N LEU A 59 2.00 11.74 2.69
CA LEU A 59 2.38 12.90 3.50
C LEU A 59 1.66 12.92 4.85
N ILE A 60 0.37 12.62 4.91
CA ILE A 60 -0.44 12.71 6.14
C ILE A 60 -0.24 11.49 7.04
N PHE A 61 -0.09 10.29 6.45
CA PHE A 61 -0.04 9.03 7.21
C PHE A 61 1.09 8.99 8.27
N PRO A 62 2.32 9.49 8.01
CA PRO A 62 3.37 9.58 9.03
C PRO A 62 3.01 10.51 10.19
N PHE A 63 2.49 11.72 9.91
CA PHE A 63 2.13 12.68 10.96
C PHE A 63 0.93 12.20 11.78
N TRP A 64 -0.04 11.57 11.12
CA TRP A 64 -1.25 11.09 11.77
C TRP A 64 -0.97 9.89 12.69
N TYR A 65 -0.04 9.01 12.31
CA TYR A 65 0.39 7.90 13.15
C TYR A 65 1.33 8.32 14.30
N LEU A 66 2.08 9.42 14.13
CA LEU A 66 2.99 9.97 15.15
C LEU A 66 2.32 10.94 16.14
N GLY A 67 1.10 11.40 15.86
CA GLY A 67 0.37 12.41 16.64
C GLY A 67 -0.06 12.04 18.08
N THR A 68 0.43 10.93 18.65
CA THR A 68 0.17 10.59 20.05
C THR A 68 1.14 11.33 20.99
N LYS A 69 0.59 12.13 21.92
CA LYS A 69 1.26 13.03 22.87
C LYS A 69 2.62 12.51 23.38
N VAL A 70 3.68 13.29 23.17
CA VAL A 70 5.06 12.98 23.57
C VAL A 70 5.24 13.22 25.08
N THR A 71 5.46 12.15 25.84
CA THR A 71 6.00 12.20 27.22
C THR A 71 7.35 11.48 27.24
N ILE A 72 8.25 11.79 28.17
CA ILE A 72 9.68 11.43 28.06
C ILE A 72 9.98 9.91 28.15
N ARG A 73 9.06 9.07 28.67
CA ARG A 73 9.12 7.58 28.60
C ARG A 73 8.63 7.00 27.25
N VAL A 74 8.12 7.84 26.35
CA VAL A 74 7.48 7.46 25.09
C VAL A 74 8.50 7.11 23.99
N THR A 75 9.81 7.19 24.25
CA THR A 75 10.85 7.00 23.22
C THR A 75 10.91 5.60 22.61
N ARG A 76 10.78 4.52 23.40
CA ARG A 76 10.87 3.14 22.85
C ARG A 76 9.64 2.77 22.03
N ILE A 77 8.45 3.06 22.53
CA ILE A 77 7.18 2.80 21.83
C ILE A 77 7.13 3.63 20.54
N GLN A 78 7.48 4.92 20.59
CA GLN A 78 7.57 5.76 19.39
C GLN A 78 8.59 5.24 18.38
N LEU A 79 9.73 4.72 18.85
CA LEU A 79 10.75 4.17 17.97
C LEU A 79 10.29 2.88 17.28
N ILE A 80 9.62 1.99 18.01
CA ILE A 80 9.00 0.77 17.44
C ILE A 80 7.95 1.17 16.39
N LYS A 81 7.04 2.09 16.75
CA LYS A 81 6.03 2.67 15.85
C LYS A 81 6.65 3.27 14.60
N PHE A 82 7.72 4.05 14.75
CA PHE A 82 8.45 4.66 13.64
C PHE A 82 9.03 3.61 12.70
N HIS A 83 9.67 2.57 13.22
CA HIS A 83 10.23 1.51 12.38
C HIS A 83 9.15 0.65 11.71
N GLN A 84 8.05 0.38 12.39
CA GLN A 84 6.88 -0.28 11.80
C GLN A 84 6.35 0.56 10.64
N MET A 85 6.12 1.86 10.85
CA MET A 85 5.66 2.77 9.80
C MET A 85 6.61 2.85 8.63
N ARG A 86 7.92 2.98 8.90
CA ARG A 86 8.94 2.96 7.86
C ARG A 86 8.87 1.66 7.05
N PHE A 87 8.70 0.51 7.71
CA PHE A 87 8.54 -0.78 7.03
C PHE A 87 7.27 -0.83 6.17
N LEU A 88 6.14 -0.35 6.70
CA LEU A 88 4.85 -0.27 5.98
C LEU A 88 4.96 0.62 4.74
N MET A 89 5.56 1.81 4.88
CA MET A 89 5.74 2.77 3.78
C MET A 89 6.70 2.26 2.72
N LEU A 90 7.80 1.59 3.09
CA LEU A 90 8.70 0.97 2.12
C LEU A 90 8.01 -0.16 1.34
N ASN A 91 7.20 -0.99 2.01
CA ASN A 91 6.44 -2.02 1.32
C ASN A 91 5.33 -1.44 0.42
N LEU A 92 4.71 -0.32 0.81
CA LEU A 92 3.78 0.40 -0.06
C LEU A 92 4.51 0.96 -1.28
N LEU A 93 5.67 1.61 -1.08
CA LEU A 93 6.51 2.16 -2.14
C LEU A 93 6.98 1.09 -3.13
N HIS A 94 7.37 -0.09 -2.62
CA HIS A 94 7.69 -1.24 -3.46
C HIS A 94 6.51 -1.62 -4.35
N ARG A 95 5.31 -1.79 -3.78
CA ARG A 95 4.11 -2.16 -4.53
C ARG A 95 3.76 -1.12 -5.58
N THR A 96 3.88 0.18 -5.26
CA THR A 96 3.60 1.26 -6.20
C THR A 96 4.65 1.34 -7.32
N GLY A 97 5.93 1.23 -6.99
CA GLY A 97 7.01 1.23 -7.99
C GLY A 97 6.94 0.00 -8.90
N TYR A 98 6.65 -1.17 -8.32
CA TYR A 98 6.46 -2.42 -9.05
C TYR A 98 5.26 -2.32 -9.97
N ALA A 99 4.12 -1.85 -9.46
CA ALA A 99 2.92 -1.60 -10.27
C ALA A 99 3.20 -0.70 -11.46
N LEU A 100 3.96 0.38 -11.27
CA LEU A 100 4.27 1.31 -12.34
C LEU A 100 5.02 0.61 -13.49
N LEU A 101 6.10 -0.12 -13.17
CA LEU A 101 6.85 -0.90 -14.17
C LEU A 101 6.01 -2.02 -14.77
N PHE A 102 5.21 -2.69 -13.95
CA PHE A 102 4.42 -3.84 -14.36
C PHE A 102 3.30 -3.44 -15.32
N VAL A 103 2.65 -2.30 -15.08
CA VAL A 103 1.66 -1.74 -16.03
C VAL A 103 2.32 -1.43 -17.36
N VAL A 104 3.49 -0.78 -17.39
CA VAL A 104 4.18 -0.50 -18.65
C VAL A 104 4.55 -1.80 -19.38
N ALA A 105 5.06 -2.80 -18.66
CA ALA A 105 5.33 -4.12 -19.24
C ALA A 105 4.08 -4.76 -19.84
N LEU A 106 2.94 -4.71 -19.15
CA LEU A 106 1.68 -5.25 -19.64
C LEU A 106 1.10 -4.45 -20.82
N TYR A 107 1.29 -3.14 -20.86
CA TYR A 107 0.93 -2.30 -22.01
C TYR A 107 1.68 -2.75 -23.27
N GLU A 108 2.97 -3.03 -23.14
CA GLU A 108 3.80 -3.52 -24.24
C GLU A 108 3.44 -4.94 -24.70
N VAL A 109 2.91 -5.78 -23.79
CA VAL A 109 2.47 -7.15 -24.08
C VAL A 109 1.07 -7.17 -24.72
N PHE A 110 0.10 -6.49 -24.13
CA PHE A 110 -1.29 -6.57 -24.57
C PHE A 110 -1.61 -5.62 -25.71
N ARG A 111 -0.97 -4.44 -25.75
CA ARG A 111 -1.13 -3.42 -26.81
C ARG A 111 -2.57 -3.06 -27.14
N GLN A 112 -3.45 -3.18 -26.16
CA GLN A 112 -4.86 -2.83 -26.35
C GLN A 112 -5.03 -1.32 -26.23
N SER A 113 -5.49 -0.70 -27.30
CA SER A 113 -5.75 0.74 -27.34
C SER A 113 -6.83 1.16 -26.35
N ARG A 114 -6.79 2.43 -25.93
CA ARG A 114 -7.86 3.04 -25.13
C ARG A 114 -9.13 3.20 -26.00
N PRO A 115 -10.33 3.12 -25.39
CA PRO A 115 -11.58 3.02 -26.15
C PRO A 115 -12.10 4.35 -26.70
N CYS A 116 -11.72 5.50 -26.11
CA CYS A 116 -12.23 6.80 -26.52
C CYS A 116 -11.12 7.64 -27.17
N SER A 117 -11.45 8.24 -28.30
CA SER A 117 -10.81 9.47 -28.79
C SER A 117 -11.72 10.66 -28.44
N CYS A 118 -11.14 11.77 -28.01
CA CYS A 118 -11.88 13.00 -27.73
C CYS A 118 -11.38 14.09 -28.66
N ASP A 119 -12.29 14.99 -29.03
CA ASP A 119 -11.91 16.26 -29.63
C ASP A 119 -11.26 17.13 -28.54
N ILE A 120 -9.92 17.17 -28.52
CA ILE A 120 -9.17 17.84 -27.44
C ILE A 120 -9.26 19.36 -27.57
N TYR A 121 -9.51 19.89 -28.77
CA TYR A 121 -9.47 21.32 -29.06
C TYR A 121 -10.81 21.93 -29.50
N GLY A 122 -11.87 21.13 -29.57
CA GLY A 122 -13.15 21.58 -30.15
C GLY A 122 -13.04 21.85 -31.66
N THR A 123 -12.02 21.30 -32.31
CA THR A 123 -11.71 21.51 -33.74
C THR A 123 -12.33 20.44 -34.64
N GLY A 124 -12.93 19.40 -34.06
CA GLY A 124 -13.40 18.20 -34.75
C GLY A 124 -12.33 17.11 -34.91
N ASP A 125 -11.09 17.37 -34.48
CA ASP A 125 -9.99 16.40 -34.56
C ASP A 125 -9.96 15.52 -33.32
N PHE A 126 -10.31 14.24 -33.52
CA PHE A 126 -10.34 13.26 -32.45
C PHE A 126 -8.93 12.72 -32.19
N SER A 127 -8.31 13.15 -31.09
CA SER A 127 -7.07 12.56 -30.58
C SER A 127 -7.33 11.61 -29.42
N GLN A 128 -6.49 10.60 -29.31
CA GLN A 128 -6.54 9.65 -28.21
C GLN A 128 -6.26 10.37 -26.89
N VAL A 129 -7.01 10.03 -25.83
CA VAL A 129 -6.80 10.64 -24.51
C VAL A 129 -5.94 9.73 -23.64
N GLY A 130 -4.76 10.23 -23.27
CA GLY A 130 -3.77 9.45 -22.53
C GLY A 130 -2.97 8.51 -23.44
N SER A 131 -2.16 7.66 -22.80
CA SER A 131 -1.28 6.72 -23.48
C SER A 131 -1.95 5.85 -24.55
N LYS A 132 -1.19 5.52 -25.60
CA LYS A 132 -1.63 4.66 -26.71
C LYS A 132 -2.27 3.36 -26.24
N TYR A 133 -1.68 2.69 -25.24
CA TYR A 133 -2.22 1.47 -24.66
C TYR A 133 -2.85 1.72 -23.29
N GLY A 134 -3.85 0.92 -22.94
CA GLY A 134 -4.62 1.08 -21.70
C GLY A 134 -4.96 -0.21 -20.97
N MET A 135 -4.43 -1.37 -21.38
CA MET A 135 -4.71 -2.67 -20.75
C MET A 135 -3.51 -3.24 -19.99
N PRO A 136 -3.61 -3.44 -18.67
CA PRO A 136 -4.73 -3.12 -17.79
C PRO A 136 -4.70 -1.66 -17.31
N SER A 137 -5.83 -1.10 -16.84
CA SER A 137 -5.84 0.27 -16.31
C SER A 137 -4.90 0.41 -15.11
N GLY A 138 -3.83 1.20 -15.28
CA GLY A 138 -2.84 1.46 -14.24
C GLY A 138 -3.47 2.08 -12.99
N ASP A 139 -4.32 3.08 -13.15
CA ASP A 139 -4.98 3.76 -12.03
C ASP A 139 -5.87 2.83 -11.20
N CYS A 140 -6.57 1.90 -11.86
CA CYS A 140 -7.39 0.90 -11.17
C CYS A 140 -6.53 -0.13 -10.43
N LEU A 141 -5.35 -0.45 -11.00
CA LEU A 141 -4.36 -1.32 -10.35
C LEU A 141 -3.79 -0.65 -9.09
N PHE A 142 -3.35 0.61 -9.18
CA PHE A 142 -2.92 1.41 -8.02
C PHE A 142 -4.06 1.58 -7.00
N GLY A 143 -5.27 1.85 -7.48
CA GLY A 143 -6.48 1.94 -6.67
C GLY A 143 -6.71 0.69 -5.83
N ALA A 144 -6.58 -0.49 -6.45
CA ALA A 144 -6.66 -1.78 -5.76
C ALA A 144 -5.55 -1.95 -4.71
N LEU A 145 -4.30 -1.63 -5.04
CA LEU A 145 -3.17 -1.73 -4.09
C LEU A 145 -3.39 -0.88 -2.84
N ILE A 146 -3.80 0.38 -3.02
CA ILE A 146 -4.04 1.31 -1.92
C ILE A 146 -5.28 0.91 -1.13
N GLY A 147 -6.37 0.53 -1.82
CA GLY A 147 -7.59 0.07 -1.19
C GLY A 147 -7.31 -1.11 -0.26
N TRP A 148 -6.64 -2.16 -0.76
CA TRP A 148 -6.26 -3.30 0.08
C TRP A 148 -5.27 -2.95 1.18
N PHE A 149 -4.35 -2.02 0.94
CA PHE A 149 -3.45 -1.51 1.98
C PHE A 149 -4.21 -0.87 3.14
N ILE A 150 -5.23 -0.05 2.87
CA ILE A 150 -6.09 0.56 3.90
C ILE A 150 -6.86 -0.53 4.66
N VAL A 151 -7.38 -1.53 3.96
CA VAL A 151 -8.11 -2.66 4.57
C VAL A 151 -7.23 -3.45 5.54
N ASP A 152 -5.97 -3.68 5.18
CA ASP A 152 -5.04 -4.50 5.96
C ASP A 152 -4.43 -3.75 7.14
N THR A 153 -4.03 -2.49 6.93
CA THR A 153 -3.43 -1.63 7.97
C THR A 153 -4.45 -1.10 8.98
N LYS A 154 -5.73 -1.06 8.62
CA LYS A 154 -6.86 -0.68 9.49
C LYS A 154 -6.67 0.64 10.26
N PRO A 155 -6.28 1.76 9.61
CA PRO A 155 -5.99 3.01 10.31
C PRO A 155 -7.19 3.64 11.02
N PHE A 156 -8.43 3.30 10.62
CA PHE A 156 -9.67 3.90 11.13
C PHE A 156 -10.54 2.90 11.92
N ARG A 157 -9.96 1.84 12.49
CA ARG A 157 -10.65 0.63 12.99
C ARG A 157 -11.13 -0.29 11.85
N LYS A 158 -11.52 -1.52 12.20
CA LYS A 158 -11.80 -2.60 11.24
C LYS A 158 -12.88 -2.24 10.22
N ILE A 159 -14.08 -1.89 10.65
CA ILE A 159 -15.22 -1.67 9.73
C ILE A 159 -15.00 -0.43 8.84
N PRO A 160 -14.62 0.76 9.38
CA PRO A 160 -14.43 1.94 8.54
C PRO A 160 -13.30 1.77 7.52
N SER A 161 -12.19 1.13 7.88
CA SER A 161 -11.10 0.86 6.93
C SER A 161 -11.52 -0.07 5.79
N TRP A 162 -12.41 -1.04 6.05
CA TRP A 162 -13.01 -1.86 5.00
C TRP A 162 -13.88 -1.04 4.05
N VAL A 163 -14.78 -0.22 4.60
CA VAL A 163 -15.68 0.63 3.80
C VAL A 163 -14.88 1.61 2.94
N ILE A 164 -13.90 2.30 3.54
CA ILE A 164 -13.05 3.26 2.83
C ILE A 164 -12.19 2.56 1.77
N GLY A 165 -11.55 1.45 2.11
CA GLY A 165 -10.67 0.72 1.21
C GLY A 165 -11.42 0.16 0.00
N ILE A 166 -12.54 -0.55 0.21
CA ILE A 166 -13.36 -1.11 -0.87
C ILE A 166 -14.04 0.00 -1.68
N GLY A 167 -14.55 1.04 -1.00
CA GLY A 167 -15.11 2.21 -1.65
C GLY A 167 -14.12 2.85 -2.61
N PHE A 168 -12.86 3.05 -2.18
CA PHE A 168 -11.81 3.63 -3.01
C PHE A 168 -11.54 2.81 -4.30
N ILE A 169 -11.53 1.48 -4.20
CA ILE A 169 -11.37 0.59 -5.37
C ILE A 169 -12.51 0.80 -6.38
N ILE A 170 -13.75 0.80 -5.88
CA ILE A 170 -14.94 0.97 -6.73
C ILE A 170 -14.96 2.36 -7.37
N PHE A 171 -14.66 3.41 -6.61
CA PHE A 171 -14.60 4.78 -7.13
C PHE A 171 -13.57 4.93 -8.23
N LYS A 172 -12.38 4.31 -8.11
CA LYS A 172 -11.35 4.36 -9.15
C LYS A 172 -11.78 3.70 -10.46
N ILE A 173 -12.52 2.59 -10.39
CA ILE A 173 -13.12 1.97 -11.58
C ILE A 173 -14.08 2.95 -12.26
N PHE A 174 -15.05 3.49 -11.51
CA PHE A 174 -16.04 4.41 -12.08
C PHE A 174 -15.43 5.70 -12.64
N GLU A 175 -14.45 6.29 -11.94
CA GLU A 175 -13.70 7.46 -12.41
C GLU A 175 -13.14 7.21 -13.82
N ARG A 176 -12.40 6.11 -14.01
CA ARG A 176 -11.74 5.83 -15.29
C ARG A 176 -12.72 5.50 -16.41
N LEU A 177 -13.86 4.88 -16.08
CA LEU A 177 -14.94 4.59 -17.04
C LEU A 177 -15.66 5.86 -17.48
N VAL A 178 -16.05 6.72 -16.54
CA VAL A 178 -16.80 7.94 -16.82
C VAL A 178 -15.95 8.95 -17.62
N LEU A 179 -14.66 9.09 -17.26
CA LEU A 179 -13.74 9.95 -18.00
C LEU A 179 -13.50 9.45 -19.43
N GLY A 180 -13.76 8.16 -19.69
CA GLY A 180 -13.53 7.52 -20.99
C GLY A 180 -12.06 7.15 -21.22
N TYR A 181 -11.22 7.17 -20.18
CA TYR A 181 -9.81 6.80 -20.30
C TYR A 181 -9.63 5.30 -20.51
N HIS A 182 -10.51 4.50 -19.92
CA HIS A 182 -10.43 3.05 -19.98
C HIS A 182 -11.77 2.40 -20.25
N SER A 183 -11.72 1.19 -20.79
CA SER A 183 -12.88 0.35 -20.99
C SER A 183 -13.21 -0.45 -19.72
N VAL A 184 -14.39 -1.06 -19.67
CA VAL A 184 -14.79 -1.92 -18.53
C VAL A 184 -13.82 -3.09 -18.37
N GLY A 185 -13.34 -3.68 -19.46
CA GLY A 185 -12.37 -4.77 -19.40
C GLY A 185 -11.04 -4.31 -18.80
N GLN A 186 -10.55 -3.14 -19.26
CA GLN A 186 -9.29 -2.56 -18.78
C GLN A 186 -9.31 -2.21 -17.30
N THR A 187 -10.40 -1.62 -16.81
CA THR A 187 -10.55 -1.26 -15.38
C THR A 187 -10.67 -2.49 -14.48
N ILE A 188 -11.49 -3.48 -14.84
CA ILE A 188 -11.62 -4.74 -14.08
C ILE A 188 -10.30 -5.50 -14.06
N SER A 189 -9.62 -5.63 -15.20
CA SER A 189 -8.32 -6.29 -15.27
C SER A 189 -7.27 -5.57 -14.42
N GLY A 190 -7.26 -4.23 -14.43
CA GLY A 190 -6.40 -3.43 -13.55
C GLY A 190 -6.64 -3.73 -12.08
N THR A 191 -7.90 -3.66 -11.64
CA THR A 191 -8.27 -3.96 -10.26
C THR A 191 -7.94 -5.40 -9.86
N ALA A 192 -8.20 -6.38 -10.72
CA ALA A 192 -7.92 -7.78 -10.46
C ALA A 192 -6.42 -8.04 -10.31
N VAL A 193 -5.61 -7.54 -11.25
CA VAL A 193 -4.14 -7.64 -11.21
C VAL A 193 -3.59 -6.93 -9.97
N GLY A 194 -4.06 -5.73 -9.64
CA GLY A 194 -3.62 -4.99 -8.45
C GLY A 194 -3.96 -5.71 -7.15
N SER A 195 -5.14 -6.33 -7.08
CA SER A 195 -5.54 -7.17 -5.95
C SER A 195 -4.65 -8.41 -5.81
N LEU A 196 -4.38 -9.12 -6.91
CA LEU A 196 -3.48 -10.27 -6.92
C LEU A 196 -2.06 -9.88 -6.48
N LEU A 197 -1.54 -8.77 -6.99
CA LEU A 197 -0.23 -8.24 -6.63
C LEU A 197 -0.16 -7.85 -5.14
N TYR A 198 -1.21 -7.25 -4.59
CA TYR A 198 -1.30 -6.98 -3.16
C TYR A 198 -1.19 -8.27 -2.33
N PHE A 199 -1.98 -9.27 -2.68
CA PHE A 199 -2.02 -10.52 -1.94
C PHE A 199 -0.76 -11.37 -2.11
N TYR A 200 -0.13 -11.32 -3.28
CA TYR A 200 1.18 -11.92 -3.53
C TYR A 200 2.25 -11.26 -2.65
N SER A 201 2.42 -9.94 -2.76
CA SER A 201 3.47 -9.19 -2.07
C SER A 201 3.36 -9.22 -0.53
N THR A 202 2.17 -9.46 0.01
CA THR A 202 1.98 -9.63 1.48
C THR A 202 2.36 -11.01 1.99
N ARG A 203 2.35 -12.04 1.13
CA ARG A 203 2.56 -13.45 1.50
C ARG A 203 3.97 -13.95 1.21
N VAL A 204 4.63 -13.40 0.20
CA VAL A 204 6.00 -13.79 -0.15
C VAL A 204 7.03 -13.33 0.88
N PRO A 205 8.16 -14.04 1.01
CA PRO A 205 9.30 -13.58 1.79
C PRO A 205 9.82 -12.22 1.32
N GLN A 206 10.32 -11.41 2.24
CA GLN A 206 10.81 -10.06 1.94
C GLN A 206 12.06 -10.04 1.04
N TYR A 207 12.82 -11.12 0.90
CA TYR A 207 13.88 -11.16 -0.10
C TYR A 207 13.33 -11.19 -1.54
N MET A 208 12.08 -11.63 -1.75
CA MET A 208 11.48 -11.67 -3.09
C MET A 208 11.28 -10.27 -3.66
N THR A 209 11.09 -9.25 -2.83
CA THR A 209 10.94 -7.87 -3.33
C THR A 209 12.16 -7.42 -4.13
N TYR A 210 13.38 -7.81 -3.71
CA TYR A 210 14.61 -7.50 -4.45
C TYR A 210 14.71 -8.24 -5.78
N ILE A 211 14.25 -9.49 -5.81
CA ILE A 211 14.21 -10.31 -7.04
C ILE A 211 13.19 -9.71 -8.01
N ASP A 212 11.99 -9.42 -7.52
CA ASP A 212 10.91 -8.77 -8.27
C ASP A 212 11.38 -7.42 -8.83
N ASN A 213 12.05 -6.59 -8.02
CA ASN A 213 12.61 -5.32 -8.45
C ASN A 213 13.66 -5.50 -9.57
N LEU A 214 14.59 -6.45 -9.41
CA LEU A 214 15.62 -6.73 -10.41
C LEU A 214 15.00 -7.17 -11.74
N ILE A 215 14.05 -8.11 -11.69
CA ILE A 215 13.34 -8.60 -12.87
C ILE A 215 12.65 -7.44 -13.58
N MET A 216 11.90 -6.61 -12.85
CA MET A 216 11.16 -5.50 -13.45
C MET A 216 12.07 -4.41 -14.03
N ILE A 217 13.16 -4.07 -13.35
CA ILE A 217 14.14 -3.08 -13.83
C ILE A 217 14.82 -3.54 -15.12
N VAL A 218 15.07 -4.84 -15.28
CA VAL A 218 15.71 -5.39 -16.49
C VAL A 218 14.69 -5.62 -17.61
N LEU A 219 13.53 -6.17 -17.28
CA LEU A 219 12.52 -6.57 -18.26
C LEU A 219 11.85 -5.37 -18.94
N THR A 220 11.53 -4.32 -18.18
CA THR A 220 10.75 -3.19 -18.71
C THR A 220 11.49 -2.44 -19.84
N PRO A 221 12.79 -2.09 -19.71
CA PRO A 221 13.55 -1.50 -20.81
C PRO A 221 13.65 -2.38 -22.05
N ILE A 222 13.71 -3.71 -21.89
CA ILE A 222 13.73 -4.66 -23.01
C ILE A 222 12.38 -4.60 -23.74
N LEU A 223 11.27 -4.65 -23.01
CA LEU A 223 9.92 -4.63 -23.58
C LEU A 223 9.63 -3.33 -24.34
N ILE A 224 9.96 -2.17 -23.78
CA ILE A 224 9.77 -0.86 -24.44
C ILE A 224 10.47 -0.80 -25.80
N ARG A 225 11.61 -1.50 -25.96
CA ARG A 225 12.36 -1.49 -27.22
C ARG A 225 11.70 -2.32 -28.32
N ILE A 226 10.81 -3.25 -27.97
CA ILE A 226 10.14 -4.15 -28.91
C ILE A 226 9.08 -3.40 -29.73
N ASP A 227 8.35 -2.44 -29.14
CA ASP A 227 7.41 -1.62 -29.90
C ASP A 227 8.04 -0.31 -30.36
N HIS A 228 8.39 -0.25 -31.64
CA HIS A 228 8.90 0.98 -32.23
C HIS A 228 7.84 2.09 -32.35
N THR A 229 6.57 1.78 -32.17
CA THR A 229 5.47 2.76 -32.19
C THR A 229 5.16 3.32 -30.80
N SER A 230 5.72 2.74 -29.73
CA SER A 230 5.77 3.33 -28.39
C SER A 230 6.95 4.30 -28.23
N LYS A 231 7.65 4.64 -29.33
CA LYS A 231 8.82 5.52 -29.30
C LYS A 231 8.40 6.95 -28.99
N TYR A 232 9.21 7.55 -28.13
CA TYR A 232 9.23 8.94 -27.72
C TYR A 232 8.94 9.92 -28.88
N GLU A 233 7.79 10.58 -28.84
CA GLU A 233 7.60 11.85 -29.53
C GLU A 233 7.98 12.99 -28.58
N ILE A 234 8.71 13.98 -29.11
CA ILE A 234 9.04 15.19 -28.34
C ILE A 234 7.70 15.85 -28.00
N ASN A 235 7.43 16.04 -26.70
CA ASN A 235 6.19 16.58 -26.12
C ASN A 235 5.04 15.60 -25.89
N ASP A 236 5.27 14.28 -25.99
CA ASP A 236 4.28 13.29 -25.56
C ASP A 236 4.28 13.15 -24.02
N GLY A 237 3.23 13.66 -23.37
CA GLY A 237 3.01 13.54 -21.92
C GLY A 237 2.78 12.10 -21.45
N ASP A 238 2.44 11.19 -22.36
CA ASP A 238 2.19 9.77 -22.10
C ASP A 238 3.40 8.87 -22.40
N ASN A 239 4.58 9.41 -22.10
CA ASN A 239 5.84 8.74 -22.35
C ASN A 239 6.04 7.53 -21.41
N MET A 240 5.77 6.32 -21.91
CA MET A 240 5.99 5.05 -21.20
C MET A 240 7.44 4.88 -20.72
N PHE A 241 8.41 5.46 -21.42
CA PHE A 241 9.81 5.45 -20.98
C PHE A 241 9.99 6.28 -19.70
N ALA A 242 9.36 7.45 -19.61
CA ALA A 242 9.40 8.26 -18.39
C ALA A 242 8.80 7.49 -17.22
N TRP A 243 7.61 6.89 -17.39
CA TRP A 243 6.97 6.11 -16.33
C TRP A 243 7.84 4.92 -15.90
N SER A 244 8.48 4.25 -16.86
CA SER A 244 9.42 3.17 -16.59
C SER A 244 10.65 3.64 -15.82
N PHE A 245 11.21 4.78 -16.21
CA PHE A 245 12.35 5.37 -15.52
C PHE A 245 11.99 5.72 -14.07
N TRP A 246 10.84 6.36 -13.85
CA TRP A 246 10.34 6.66 -12.50
C TRP A 246 10.15 5.40 -11.66
N GLY A 247 9.50 4.37 -12.24
CA GLY A 247 9.29 3.09 -11.57
C GLY A 247 10.62 2.45 -11.15
N ALA A 248 11.61 2.42 -12.05
CA ALA A 248 12.93 1.91 -11.76
C ALA A 248 13.63 2.69 -10.64
N CYS A 249 13.58 4.02 -10.67
CA CYS A 249 14.13 4.86 -9.60
C CYS A 249 13.49 4.57 -8.24
N TYR A 250 12.16 4.43 -8.17
CA TYR A 250 11.46 4.07 -6.93
C TYR A 250 11.87 2.70 -6.41
N LEU A 251 11.99 1.69 -7.28
CA LEU A 251 12.39 0.35 -6.87
C LEU A 251 13.84 0.26 -6.41
N ILE A 252 14.76 1.00 -7.05
CA ILE A 252 16.16 1.10 -6.60
C ILE A 252 16.21 1.78 -5.22
N PHE A 253 15.53 2.90 -5.07
CA PHE A 253 15.49 3.65 -3.80
C PHE A 253 14.89 2.81 -2.67
N GLU A 254 13.74 2.17 -2.92
CA GLU A 254 13.10 1.27 -1.97
C GLU A 254 14.03 0.13 -1.58
N SER A 255 14.67 -0.53 -2.54
CA SER A 255 15.62 -1.63 -2.28
C SER A 255 16.76 -1.19 -1.34
N ILE A 256 17.35 -0.01 -1.58
CA ILE A 256 18.42 0.53 -0.74
C ILE A 256 17.91 0.81 0.68
N CYS A 257 16.78 1.49 0.80
CA CYS A 257 16.19 1.84 2.09
C CYS A 257 15.73 0.63 2.89
N ASN A 258 15.19 -0.37 2.21
CA ASN A 258 14.74 -1.63 2.78
C ASN A 258 15.94 -2.49 3.21
N PHE A 259 16.99 -2.59 2.39
CA PHE A 259 18.23 -3.29 2.77
C PHE A 259 18.85 -2.67 4.02
N ARG A 260 18.92 -1.32 4.10
CA ARG A 260 19.41 -0.62 5.29
C ARG A 260 18.55 -0.91 6.53
N LEU A 261 17.22 -0.93 6.37
CA LEU A 261 16.30 -1.24 7.47
C LEU A 261 16.50 -2.68 7.97
N PHE A 262 16.64 -3.66 7.07
CA PHE A 262 16.93 -5.04 7.45
C PHE A 262 18.33 -5.25 8.01
N HIS A 263 19.34 -4.59 7.47
CA HIS A 263 20.71 -4.73 7.97
C HIS A 263 20.88 -4.11 9.38
N LYS A 264 20.43 -2.87 9.55
CA LYS A 264 20.60 -2.13 10.81
C LYS A 264 19.55 -2.51 11.87
N VAL A 265 18.27 -2.58 11.52
CA VAL A 265 17.19 -2.66 12.52
C VAL A 265 16.64 -4.08 12.64
N ILE A 266 16.07 -4.62 11.57
CA ILE A 266 15.27 -5.86 11.64
C ILE A 266 16.16 -7.12 11.73
N GLY A 267 17.35 -7.10 11.13
CA GLY A 267 18.24 -8.25 10.96
C GLY A 267 17.99 -9.01 9.65
N LEU A 268 19.06 -9.25 8.87
CA LEU A 268 19.00 -9.88 7.55
C LEU A 268 18.33 -11.27 7.54
N LYS A 269 18.42 -12.03 8.64
CA LYS A 269 17.76 -13.35 8.74
C LYS A 269 16.23 -13.26 8.59
N ASN A 270 15.65 -12.11 8.94
CA ASN A 270 14.21 -11.87 8.83
C ASN A 270 13.77 -11.56 7.39
N LEU A 271 14.68 -11.43 6.42
CA LEU A 271 14.31 -11.34 5.00
C LEU A 271 13.55 -12.59 4.50
N LYS A 272 13.72 -13.74 5.16
CA LYS A 272 12.96 -14.97 4.87
C LYS A 272 11.50 -14.93 5.36
N LYS A 273 11.16 -13.97 6.21
CA LYS A 273 9.79 -13.80 6.71
C LYS A 273 8.97 -12.98 5.72
N ASN A 274 7.66 -13.21 5.70
CA ASN A 274 6.75 -12.39 4.94
C ASN A 274 6.34 -11.12 5.70
N TYR A 275 5.70 -10.19 4.97
CA TYR A 275 5.24 -8.91 5.49
C TYR A 275 4.41 -9.05 6.76
N THR A 276 3.38 -9.91 6.74
CA THR A 276 2.45 -10.08 7.87
C THR A 276 3.16 -10.59 9.13
N SER A 277 4.16 -11.47 8.98
CA SER A 277 4.93 -11.97 10.12
C SER A 277 5.77 -10.88 10.78
N ILE A 278 6.31 -9.95 10.00
CA ILE A 278 7.11 -8.83 10.50
C ILE A 278 6.20 -7.79 11.16
N VAL A 279 5.06 -7.46 10.55
CA VAL A 279 4.07 -6.54 11.14
C VAL A 279 3.56 -7.08 12.48
N LYS A 280 3.18 -8.37 12.55
CA LYS A 280 2.79 -9.01 13.82
C LYS A 280 3.90 -8.97 14.87
N ALA A 281 5.17 -9.08 14.46
CA ALA A 281 6.28 -8.96 15.40
C ALA A 281 6.39 -7.53 15.95
N PHE A 282 6.14 -6.50 15.15
CA PHE A 282 6.03 -5.12 15.63
C PHE A 282 4.83 -4.92 16.57
N ASP A 283 3.67 -5.47 16.22
CA ASP A 283 2.47 -5.38 17.07
C ASP A 283 2.70 -6.03 18.44
N ASN A 284 3.23 -7.26 18.46
CA ASN A 284 3.59 -7.95 19.71
C ASN A 284 4.63 -7.15 20.54
N LEU A 285 5.55 -6.44 19.90
CA LEU A 285 6.50 -5.56 20.59
C LEU A 285 5.78 -4.36 21.22
N LEU A 286 4.76 -3.80 20.57
CA LEU A 286 3.98 -2.69 21.11
C LEU A 286 3.11 -3.16 22.29
N ASP A 287 2.46 -4.31 22.16
CA ASP A 287 1.61 -4.89 23.21
C ASP A 287 2.42 -5.21 24.47
N ASN A 288 3.61 -5.81 24.33
CA ASN A 288 4.46 -6.14 25.47
C ASN A 288 5.10 -4.91 26.16
N ASN A 289 5.12 -3.74 25.51
CA ASN A 289 5.71 -2.51 26.06
C ASN A 289 4.65 -1.49 26.50
N THR A 290 3.36 -1.74 26.27
CA THR A 290 2.29 -0.92 26.84
C THR A 290 2.11 -1.33 28.29
N ILE A 291 2.63 -0.51 29.21
CA ILE A 291 2.33 -0.65 30.64
C ILE A 291 0.81 -0.55 30.78
N PRO A 292 0.14 -1.49 31.47
CA PRO A 292 -1.29 -1.39 31.69
C PRO A 292 -1.58 -0.05 32.37
N GLU A 293 -2.37 0.81 31.71
CA GLU A 293 -2.74 2.14 32.20
C GLU A 293 -3.41 2.09 33.59
N SER A 294 -3.90 0.90 34.00
CA SER A 294 -4.48 0.65 35.33
C SER A 294 -3.53 0.96 36.49
N ASN A 295 -2.21 0.94 36.30
CA ASN A 295 -1.26 1.15 37.41
C ASN A 295 -0.83 2.61 37.59
N TYR A 296 -1.32 3.54 36.77
CA TYR A 296 -0.94 4.96 36.87
C TYR A 296 -1.99 5.82 37.59
N PHE A 297 -3.19 5.30 37.83
CA PHE A 297 -4.28 6.05 38.48
C PHE A 297 -4.46 5.80 39.98
N ASP A 298 -3.82 4.76 40.54
CA ASP A 298 -4.05 4.38 41.96
C ASP A 298 -3.04 4.97 42.97
N THR A 299 -1.88 5.48 42.54
CA THR A 299 -0.88 6.00 43.48
C THR A 299 -1.23 7.36 44.10
N ASP A 300 -2.07 8.17 43.44
CA ASP A 300 -2.52 9.46 43.98
C ASP A 300 -3.79 9.34 44.84
N ILE A 301 -4.50 8.20 44.77
CA ILE A 301 -5.67 7.91 45.62
C ILE A 301 -5.23 7.15 46.89
N GLN A 302 -4.21 6.29 46.82
CA GLN A 302 -3.73 5.57 48.00
C GLN A 302 -2.94 6.44 49.00
N THR A 303 -2.35 7.57 48.58
CA THR A 303 -1.68 8.49 49.51
C THR A 303 -2.64 9.29 50.38
N ASN A 304 -3.94 9.38 50.02
CA ASN A 304 -4.97 9.97 50.87
C ASN A 304 -5.76 8.93 51.69
N LEU A 305 -5.73 7.64 51.33
CA LEU A 305 -6.42 6.57 52.07
C LEU A 305 -5.58 5.92 53.17
N LEU A 306 -4.25 6.06 53.16
CA LEU A 306 -3.37 5.64 54.25
C LEU A 306 -3.38 6.58 55.48
N ALA A 307 -4.11 7.69 55.42
CA ALA A 307 -4.36 8.57 56.57
C ALA A 307 -5.68 8.24 57.32
N SER A 308 -6.50 7.31 56.82
CA SER A 308 -7.78 7.01 57.46
C SER A 308 -8.25 5.57 57.22
N SER A 309 -7.70 4.60 57.94
CA SER A 309 -8.46 3.39 58.31
C SER A 309 -7.66 2.49 59.24
N SER A 310 -7.83 2.71 60.54
CA SER A 310 -7.74 1.68 61.55
C SER A 310 -8.99 0.79 61.52
N ARG A 311 -8.79 -0.54 61.62
CA ARG A 311 -9.64 -1.61 62.20
C ARG A 311 -10.18 -2.74 61.30
N SER A 312 -9.93 -3.93 61.86
CA SER A 312 -10.72 -5.16 62.02
C SER A 312 -10.83 -6.18 60.88
N ASP A 313 -10.10 -7.29 61.08
CA ASP A 313 -10.53 -8.69 61.15
C ASP A 313 -11.78 -9.12 60.37
N SER A 314 -11.63 -10.12 59.49
CA SER A 314 -12.16 -11.48 59.69
C SER A 314 -12.00 -12.37 58.44
N ASP A 315 -11.82 -13.66 58.75
CA ASP A 315 -11.57 -14.81 57.88
C ASP A 315 -12.67 -15.11 56.84
N SER A 316 -12.28 -15.71 55.70
CA SER A 316 -12.76 -17.06 55.33
C SER A 316 -12.16 -17.57 54.01
N ASN A 317 -11.66 -18.80 54.09
CA ASN A 317 -11.31 -19.71 53.00
C ASN A 317 -12.49 -19.96 52.04
N ILE A 318 -12.22 -20.29 50.76
CA ILE A 318 -12.81 -21.45 50.05
C ILE A 318 -12.09 -21.69 48.70
N GLN A 319 -11.81 -22.99 48.52
CA GLN A 319 -11.37 -23.82 47.38
C GLN A 319 -11.45 -23.29 45.94
N GLU A 320 -10.35 -23.43 45.18
CA GLU A 320 -10.38 -23.58 43.73
C GLU A 320 -9.13 -24.37 43.27
N ASN A 321 -9.22 -25.71 43.13
CA ASN A 321 -8.06 -26.55 42.78
C ASN A 321 -8.25 -27.54 41.62
N ASP A 322 -9.40 -27.60 40.95
CA ASP A 322 -9.65 -28.67 39.95
C ASP A 322 -9.68 -28.20 38.48
N ARG A 323 -9.16 -27.00 38.17
CA ARG A 323 -9.19 -26.44 36.80
C ARG A 323 -7.84 -26.33 36.09
N ILE A 324 -6.76 -26.82 36.70
CA ILE A 324 -5.37 -26.51 36.29
C ILE A 324 -4.82 -27.49 35.22
N GLU A 325 -5.36 -28.70 35.08
CA GLU A 325 -4.74 -29.73 34.23
C GLU A 325 -5.06 -29.66 32.73
N SER A 326 -6.09 -28.90 32.30
CA SER A 326 -6.38 -28.74 30.87
C SER A 326 -5.72 -27.52 30.21
N GLU A 327 -5.20 -26.57 31.00
CA GLU A 327 -4.51 -25.38 30.48
C GLU A 327 -3.03 -25.65 30.16
N THR A 328 -2.38 -26.51 30.92
CA THR A 328 -0.93 -26.81 30.81
C THR A 328 -0.52 -27.38 29.45
N LYS A 329 -1.34 -28.20 28.79
CA LYS A 329 -1.03 -28.73 27.44
C LYS A 329 -1.19 -27.71 26.31
N ASN A 330 -2.05 -26.70 26.49
CA ASN A 330 -2.16 -25.58 25.55
C ASN A 330 -1.08 -24.52 25.81
N GLU A 331 -0.58 -24.45 27.06
CA GLU A 331 0.54 -23.61 27.45
C GLU A 331 1.89 -24.11 26.93
N GLU A 332 2.16 -25.43 26.88
CA GLU A 332 3.43 -25.93 26.32
C GLU A 332 3.61 -25.62 24.82
N LYS A 333 2.52 -25.69 24.04
CA LYS A 333 2.56 -25.31 22.62
C LYS A 333 2.69 -23.80 22.43
N LYS A 334 2.05 -22.99 23.30
CA LYS A 334 2.28 -21.53 23.38
C LYS A 334 3.70 -21.19 23.86
N SER A 335 4.28 -21.95 24.79
CA SER A 335 5.60 -21.67 25.37
C SER A 335 6.72 -21.96 24.38
N PHE A 336 6.54 -22.95 23.50
CA PHE A 336 7.49 -23.25 22.43
C PHE A 336 7.53 -22.14 21.36
N ASP A 337 6.37 -21.62 20.93
CA ASP A 337 6.29 -20.44 20.06
C ASP A 337 6.76 -19.15 20.77
N PHE A 338 6.56 -19.06 22.08
CA PHE A 338 7.04 -17.95 22.90
C PHE A 338 8.57 -17.96 23.06
N SER A 339 9.21 -19.13 23.14
CA SER A 339 10.66 -19.30 23.26
C SER A 339 11.43 -18.80 22.02
N ILE A 340 10.93 -19.13 20.82
CA ILE A 340 11.50 -18.63 19.57
C ILE A 340 11.30 -17.11 19.45
N ASN A 341 10.14 -16.62 19.89
CA ASN A 341 9.87 -15.17 19.94
C ASN A 341 10.70 -14.46 21.02
N SER A 342 10.99 -15.07 22.17
CA SER A 342 11.75 -14.43 23.26
C SER A 342 13.22 -14.25 22.89
N LYS A 343 13.82 -15.18 22.13
CA LYS A 343 15.21 -15.05 21.67
C LYS A 343 15.36 -13.99 20.57
N ILE A 344 14.35 -13.88 19.69
CA ILE A 344 14.26 -12.80 18.70
C ILE A 344 14.03 -11.47 19.40
N TYR A 345 13.08 -11.43 20.34
CA TYR A 345 12.76 -10.27 21.18
C TYR A 345 13.97 -9.79 21.96
N ASN A 346 14.69 -10.68 22.63
CA ASN A 346 15.88 -10.35 23.40
C ASN A 346 17.03 -9.88 22.51
N ASN A 347 17.19 -10.43 21.31
CA ASN A 347 18.17 -9.91 20.35
C ASN A 347 17.76 -8.55 19.77
N PHE A 348 16.47 -8.33 19.49
CA PHE A 348 15.95 -7.04 19.05
C PHE A 348 16.12 -6.00 20.16
N ALA A 349 15.65 -6.30 21.37
CA ALA A 349 15.73 -5.45 22.55
C ALA A 349 17.18 -5.12 22.93
N LYS A 350 18.09 -6.12 22.98
CA LYS A 350 19.52 -5.90 23.25
C LYS A 350 20.19 -5.07 22.16
N LYS A 351 19.82 -5.26 20.89
CA LYS A 351 20.35 -4.45 19.79
C LYS A 351 19.83 -3.00 19.89
N PHE A 352 18.55 -2.82 20.22
CA PHE A 352 17.95 -1.51 20.47
C PHE A 352 18.53 -0.81 21.71
N GLU A 353 18.84 -1.51 22.80
CA GLU A 353 19.53 -0.94 23.96
C GLU A 353 20.96 -0.51 23.62
N LYS A 354 21.69 -1.34 22.88
CA LYS A 354 23.06 -1.03 22.43
C LYS A 354 23.09 0.13 21.42
N GLU A 355 22.06 0.25 20.59
CA GLU A 355 21.89 1.37 19.67
C GLU A 355 21.35 2.63 20.37
N ASN A 356 20.54 2.53 21.44
CA ASN A 356 20.02 3.67 22.21
C ASN A 356 21.12 4.59 22.77
N ILE A 357 22.31 4.04 23.04
CA ILE A 357 23.49 4.80 23.49
C ILE A 357 24.17 5.56 22.33
N LYS A 358 24.06 5.08 21.09
CA LYS A 358 24.55 5.78 19.86
C LYS A 358 23.48 6.66 19.19
N ILE A 359 22.22 6.47 19.55
CA ILE A 359 21.03 7.02 18.87
C ILE A 359 20.90 8.54 19.00
N ASN A 360 21.48 9.20 20.02
CA ASN A 360 21.43 10.66 20.14
C ASN A 360 22.23 11.40 19.04
N VAL A 361 23.17 10.74 18.35
CA VAL A 361 23.99 11.36 17.28
C VAL A 361 23.56 10.90 15.88
N LEU A 362 22.92 9.72 15.76
CA LEU A 362 22.46 9.16 14.48
C LEU A 362 20.99 9.48 14.13
N LYS A 363 20.18 9.90 15.10
CA LYS A 363 18.74 10.20 14.91
C LYS A 363 18.48 11.35 13.93
N GLU A 364 19.33 12.37 13.91
CA GLU A 364 19.14 13.50 13.00
C GLU A 364 19.62 13.14 11.60
N ALA A 365 20.82 12.60 11.44
CA ALA A 365 21.39 12.33 10.12
C ALA A 365 20.59 11.28 9.31
N ASP A 366 20.20 10.13 9.88
CA ASP A 366 19.47 9.10 9.10
C ASP A 366 18.03 9.54 8.77
N VAL A 367 17.38 10.36 9.61
CA VAL A 367 16.07 10.96 9.32
C VAL A 367 16.19 12.03 8.24
N TRP A 368 17.14 12.96 8.37
CA TRP A 368 17.36 14.01 7.36
C TRP A 368 17.89 13.47 6.02
N ILE A 369 18.63 12.36 6.02
CA ILE A 369 19.04 11.69 4.77
C ILE A 369 17.84 10.99 4.12
N THR A 370 16.96 10.36 4.90
CA THR A 370 15.78 9.69 4.34
C THR A 370 14.74 10.70 3.87
N VAL A 371 14.46 11.73 4.67
CA VAL A 371 13.60 12.86 4.33
C VAL A 371 14.21 13.66 3.19
N GLY A 372 15.51 13.93 3.22
CA GLY A 372 16.22 14.66 2.17
C GLY A 372 16.27 13.90 0.85
N ALA A 373 16.51 12.58 0.86
CA ALA A 373 16.43 11.77 -0.35
C ALA A 373 15.00 11.67 -0.90
N PHE A 374 14.00 11.60 -0.02
CA PHE A 374 12.60 11.67 -0.41
C PHE A 374 12.25 13.04 -0.99
N PHE A 375 12.70 14.14 -0.36
CA PHE A 375 12.46 15.51 -0.81
C PHE A 375 13.16 15.80 -2.12
N ILE A 376 14.40 15.33 -2.31
CA ILE A 376 15.11 15.39 -3.59
C ILE A 376 14.35 14.57 -4.63
N GLY A 377 13.84 13.38 -4.28
CA GLY A 377 12.95 12.61 -5.14
C GLY A 377 11.71 13.40 -5.56
N CYS A 378 11.00 14.03 -4.60
CA CYS A 378 9.83 14.87 -4.86
C CYS A 378 10.16 16.15 -5.65
N VAL A 379 11.33 16.77 -5.41
CA VAL A 379 11.80 17.94 -6.15
C VAL A 379 12.17 17.56 -7.57
N VAL A 380 12.86 16.44 -7.77
CA VAL A 380 13.16 15.92 -9.11
C VAL A 380 11.85 15.57 -9.84
N MET A 381 10.89 14.94 -9.16
CA MET A 381 9.53 14.72 -9.70
C MET A 381 8.83 16.02 -10.08
N TYR A 382 8.83 17.01 -9.19
CA TYR A 382 8.18 18.29 -9.41
C TYR A 382 8.86 19.07 -10.55
N VAL A 383 10.19 19.07 -10.60
CA VAL A 383 10.97 19.72 -11.68
C VAL A 383 10.75 19.03 -13.02
N SER A 384 10.70 17.70 -13.05
CA SER A 384 10.38 16.97 -14.30
C SER A 384 8.93 17.18 -14.74
N PHE A 385 7.99 17.27 -13.80
CA PHE A 385 6.60 17.60 -14.08
C PHE A 385 6.45 19.04 -14.58
N LEU A 386 7.10 20.01 -13.93
CA LEU A 386 7.16 21.39 -14.41
C LEU A 386 7.85 21.49 -15.76
N TRP A 387 8.93 20.74 -16.00
CA TRP A 387 9.58 20.68 -17.31
C TRP A 387 8.61 20.17 -18.38
N GLN A 388 7.79 19.16 -18.07
CA GLN A 388 6.74 18.70 -18.98
C GLN A 388 5.65 19.74 -19.20
N ILE A 389 5.31 20.58 -18.22
CA ILE A 389 4.32 21.66 -18.37
C ILE A 389 4.89 22.85 -19.15
N TYR A 390 6.14 23.24 -18.92
CA TYR A 390 6.78 24.41 -19.53
C TYR A 390 7.52 24.13 -20.85
N ALA A 391 7.61 22.86 -21.25
CA ALA A 391 8.04 22.47 -22.60
C ALA A 391 6.88 22.47 -23.62
N TRP A 392 5.66 22.80 -23.17
CA TRP A 392 4.53 23.26 -23.97
C TRP A 392 4.55 24.80 -24.05
#